data_AF-A0A5Q0JTP8-F1
#
_entry.id   AF-A0A5Q0JTP8-F1
#
_cell.length_a   1.000
_cell.length_b   1.000
_cell.length_c   1.000
_cell.angle_alpha   90.00
_cell.angle_beta   90.00
_cell.angle_gamma   90.00
#
_symmetry.space_group_name_H-M   'P 1'
#
loop_
_entity.id
_entity.type
_entity.pdbx_description
1 polymer ?
#
loop_
_entity_poly.entity_id
_entity_poly.type
_entity_poly.pdbx_seq_one_letter_code
_entity_poly.pdbx_strand_id
1 'polypeptide(L)'
;MGKTKKLIELNDKAIAILEKQAKLQKRSLKNYIEYTLEDTAMRYSEPSEEYKAMMDDMIERMENGTLKTKSLSDVLNIYGREL
;
A
#
# COMPACT_ATOMS: atom_id res chain seq x y z
N MET A 1 -17.21 -7.51 -15.18
CA MET A 1 -16.74 -6.10 -15.19
C MET A 1 -16.61 -5.63 -16.63
N GLY A 2 -17.11 -4.43 -16.93
CA GLY A 2 -16.98 -3.83 -18.26
C GLY A 2 -15.54 -3.42 -18.55
N LYS A 3 -15.17 -3.37 -19.83
CA LYS A 3 -13.87 -2.84 -20.28
C LYS A 3 -14.11 -1.53 -21.00
N THR A 4 -13.39 -0.48 -20.61
CA THR A 4 -13.45 0.83 -21.28
C THR A 4 -12.13 1.08 -21.99
N LYS A 5 -12.18 1.40 -23.29
CA LYS A 5 -10.98 1.78 -24.05
C LYS A 5 -10.55 3.19 -23.65
N LYS A 6 -9.29 3.35 -23.26
CA LYS A 6 -8.64 4.65 -23.03
C LYS A 6 -7.40 4.74 -23.92
N LEU A 7 -7.24 5.89 -24.57
CA LEU A 7 -6.05 6.23 -25.35
C LEU A 7 -5.18 7.14 -24.50
N ILE A 8 -3.89 6.84 -24.44
CA ILE A 8 -2.87 7.62 -23.75
C ILE A 8 -1.68 7.80 -24.69
N GLU A 9 -1.12 9.00 -24.72
CA GLU A 9 0.13 9.28 -25.43
C GLU A 9 1.29 9.16 -24.45
N LEU A 10 2.29 8.36 -24.82
CA LEU A 10 3.49 8.12 -24.02
C LEU A 10 4.69 8.34 -24.94
N ASN A 11 5.75 8.94 -24.40
CA ASN A 11 7.01 9.01 -25.13
C ASN A 11 7.67 7.63 -25.22
N ASP A 12 8.54 7.46 -26.22
CA ASP A 12 9.22 6.18 -26.49
C ASP A 12 10.01 5.65 -25.31
N LYS A 13 10.62 6.54 -24.52
CA LYS A 13 11.37 6.16 -23.32
C LYS A 13 10.45 5.49 -22.29
N ALA A 14 9.27 6.05 -22.05
CA ALA A 14 8.29 5.49 -21.13
C ALA A 14 7.80 4.12 -21.63
N ILE A 15 7.48 4.00 -22.93
CA ILE A 15 7.06 2.73 -23.54
C ILE A 15 8.15 1.66 -23.35
N ALA A 16 9.40 1.99 -23.67
CA ALA A 16 10.52 1.05 -23.55
C ALA A 16 10.71 0.54 -22.10
N ILE A 17 10.55 1.42 -21.12
CA ILE A 17 10.62 1.05 -19.70
C ILE A 17 9.46 0.12 -19.33
N LEU A 18 8.22 0.50 -19.67
CA LEU A 18 7.03 -0.28 -19.34
C LEU A 18 7.08 -1.68 -19.97
N GLU A 19 7.52 -1.79 -21.23
CA GLU A 19 7.69 -3.08 -21.89
C GLU A 19 8.76 -3.96 -21.24
N LYS A 20 9.90 -3.37 -20.86
CA LYS A 20 10.95 -4.09 -20.15
C LYS A 20 10.44 -4.65 -18.82
N GLN A 21 9.71 -3.84 -18.05
CA GLN A 21 9.15 -4.27 -16.76
C GLN A 21 8.06 -5.34 -16.93
N ALA A 22 7.17 -5.17 -17.92
CA ALA A 22 6.16 -6.17 -18.23
C ALA A 22 6.81 -7.53 -18.55
N LYS A 23 7.87 -7.55 -19.37
CA LYS A 23 8.63 -8.77 -19.69
C LYS A 23 9.28 -9.41 -18.47
N LEU A 24 9.94 -8.62 -17.61
CA LEU A 24 10.57 -9.13 -16.38
C LEU A 24 9.56 -9.81 -15.45
N GLN A 25 8.32 -9.31 -15.41
CA GLN A 25 7.23 -9.88 -14.61
C GLN A 25 6.44 -10.96 -15.34
N LYS A 26 6.84 -11.35 -16.56
CA LYS A 26 6.12 -12.32 -17.41
C LYS A 26 4.65 -11.93 -17.67
N ARG A 27 4.39 -10.64 -17.87
CA ARG A 27 3.06 -10.06 -18.13
C ARG A 27 3.03 -9.39 -19.51
N SER A 28 1.83 -9.29 -20.10
CA SER A 28 1.62 -8.40 -21.25
C SER A 28 1.71 -6.93 -20.80
N LEU A 29 2.07 -6.03 -21.71
CA LEU A 29 2.14 -4.59 -21.42
C LEU A 29 0.80 -4.06 -20.87
N LYS A 30 -0.32 -4.48 -21.49
CA LYS A 30 -1.68 -4.15 -21.01
C LYS A 30 -1.88 -4.55 -19.55
N ASN A 31 -1.64 -5.82 -19.22
CA ASN A 31 -1.90 -6.33 -17.87
C ASN A 31 -0.95 -5.71 -16.85
N TYR A 32 0.28 -5.39 -17.26
CA TYR A 32 1.24 -4.68 -16.42
C TYR A 32 0.77 -3.26 -16.11
N ILE A 33 0.26 -2.53 -17.11
CA ILE A 33 -0.29 -1.18 -16.92
C ILE A 33 -1.53 -1.22 -16.01
N GLU A 34 -2.48 -2.13 -16.24
CA GLU A 34 -3.67 -2.28 -15.39
C GLU A 34 -3.27 -2.54 -13.93
N TYR A 35 -2.39 -3.54 -13.71
CA TYR A 35 -1.86 -3.84 -12.38
C TYR A 35 -1.16 -2.63 -11.73
N THR A 36 -0.30 -1.94 -12.48
CA THR A 36 0.47 -0.82 -11.93
C THR A 36 -0.45 0.34 -11.55
N LEU A 37 -1.46 0.63 -12.35
CA LEU A 37 -2.42 1.70 -12.07
C LEU A 37 -3.28 1.38 -10.84
N GLU A 38 -3.75 0.13 -10.72
CA GLU A 38 -4.50 -0.34 -9.57
C GLU A 38 -3.65 -0.30 -8.29
N ASP A 39 -2.44 -0.88 -8.33
CA ASP A 39 -1.52 -0.90 -7.19
C ASP A 39 -1.14 0.52 -6.75
N THR A 40 -0.85 1.40 -7.71
CA THR A 40 -0.52 2.80 -7.41
C THR A 40 -1.72 3.52 -6.80
N ALA A 41 -2.93 3.32 -7.33
CA ALA A 41 -4.14 3.91 -6.75
C ALA A 41 -4.37 3.44 -5.31
N MET A 42 -4.15 2.16 -5.00
CA MET A 42 -4.28 1.62 -3.65
C MET A 42 -3.21 2.15 -2.67
N ARG A 43 -2.02 2.53 -3.16
CA ARG A 43 -1.00 3.15 -2.29
C ARG A 43 -1.37 4.57 -1.85
N TYR A 44 -2.15 5.26 -2.67
CA TYR A 44 -2.61 6.63 -2.40
C TYR A 44 -4.04 6.68 -1.89
N SER A 45 -4.73 5.55 -1.78
CA SER A 45 -6.06 5.52 -1.19
C SER A 45 -5.96 5.93 0.27
N GLU A 46 -6.97 6.64 0.75
CA GLU A 46 -7.10 6.90 2.17
C GLU A 46 -7.05 5.58 2.97
N PRO A 47 -6.52 5.60 4.20
CA PRO A 47 -6.63 4.45 5.09
C PRO A 47 -8.08 4.00 5.20
N SER A 48 -8.31 2.70 5.40
CA SER A 48 -9.67 2.18 5.54
C SER A 48 -10.39 2.85 6.71
N GLU A 49 -11.72 2.90 6.65
CA GLU A 49 -12.53 3.48 7.73
C GLU A 49 -12.27 2.76 9.06
N GLU A 50 -12.01 1.44 9.02
CA GLU A 50 -11.64 0.66 10.21
C GLU A 50 -10.30 1.11 10.80
N TYR A 51 -9.33 1.44 9.95
CA TYR A 51 -8.04 1.94 10.42
C TYR A 51 -8.17 3.36 10.98
N LYS A 52 -8.96 4.24 10.34
CA LYS A 52 -9.25 5.57 10.86
C LYS A 52 -9.91 5.48 12.24
N ALA A 53 -10.95 4.66 12.38
CA ALA A 53 -11.63 4.44 13.66
C ALA A 53 -10.70 3.87 14.75
N MET A 54 -9.78 2.96 14.40
CA MET A 54 -8.77 2.46 15.33
C MET A 54 -7.82 3.57 15.80
N MET A 55 -7.42 4.47 14.90
CA MET A 55 -6.58 5.61 15.25
C MET A 55 -7.31 6.62 16.12
N ASP A 56 -8.58 6.90 15.82
CA ASP A 56 -9.41 7.80 16.63
C ASP A 56 -9.57 7.25 18.07
N ASP A 57 -9.86 5.96 18.25
CA ASP A 57 -9.89 5.30 19.58
C ASP A 57 -8.53 5.43 20.32
N MET A 58 -7.43 5.22 19.60
CA MET A 58 -6.10 5.31 20.20
C MET A 58 -5.79 6.73 20.68
N ILE A 59 -6.16 7.75 19.88
CA ILE A 59 -6.00 9.17 20.25
C ILE A 59 -6.86 9.50 21.45
N GLU A 60 -8.14 9.10 21.46
CA GLU A 60 -9.05 9.32 22.59
C GLU A 60 -8.50 8.70 23.89
N ARG A 61 -7.98 7.47 23.82
CA ARG A 61 -7.39 6.80 24.97
C ARG A 61 -6.10 7.48 25.44
N MET A 62 -5.33 8.05 24.54
CA MET A 62 -4.13 8.82 24.85
C MET A 62 -4.51 10.12 25.59
N GLU A 63 -5.47 10.86 25.07
CA GLU A 63 -5.97 12.12 25.67
C GLU A 63 -6.61 11.89 27.05
N ASN A 64 -7.33 10.78 27.19
CA ASN A 64 -7.95 10.36 28.46
C ASN A 64 -6.97 9.67 29.43
N GLY A 65 -5.69 9.51 29.05
CA GLY A 65 -4.67 8.86 29.89
C GLY A 65 -4.89 7.38 30.17
N THR A 66 -5.73 6.70 29.37
CA THR A 66 -6.06 5.26 29.50
C THR A 66 -5.26 4.39 28.53
N LEU A 67 -4.47 5.00 27.64
CA LEU A 67 -3.60 4.28 26.71
C LEU A 67 -2.53 3.49 27.47
N LYS A 68 -2.56 2.17 27.33
CA LYS A 68 -1.56 1.28 27.90
C LYS A 68 -0.46 1.05 26.88
N THR A 69 0.77 1.44 27.22
CA THR A 69 1.96 1.16 26.41
C THR A 69 2.80 0.07 27.08
N LYS A 70 3.63 -0.61 26.30
CA LYS A 70 4.62 -1.56 26.79
C LYS A 70 6.00 -1.13 26.30
N SER A 71 7.04 -1.40 27.08
CA SER A 71 8.40 -1.14 26.62
C SER A 71 8.73 -2.09 25.46
N LEU A 72 9.63 -1.66 24.57
CA LEU A 72 10.10 -2.51 23.47
C LEU A 72 10.71 -3.82 24.00
N SER A 73 11.47 -3.75 25.09
CA SER A 73 12.06 -4.91 25.75
C SER A 73 11.00 -5.93 26.21
N ASP A 74 9.89 -5.46 26.79
CA ASP A 74 8.80 -6.35 27.21
C ASP A 74 8.15 -7.05 26.03
N VAL A 75 7.96 -6.32 24.91
CA VAL A 75 7.40 -6.88 23.68
C VAL A 75 8.34 -7.95 23.11
N LEU A 76 9.64 -7.65 23.03
CA LEU A 76 10.64 -8.59 22.51
C LEU A 76 10.73 -9.87 23.35
N ASN A 77 10.67 -9.75 24.68
CA ASN A 77 10.63 -10.89 25.59
C ASN A 77 9.41 -11.80 25.36
N ILE A 78 8.22 -11.22 25.09
CA ILE A 78 7.00 -12.01 24.75
C ILE A 78 7.23 -12.88 23.50
N TYR A 79 8.02 -12.39 22.55
CA TYR A 79 8.30 -13.08 21.29
C TYR A 79 9.63 -13.83 21.26
N GLY A 80 10.34 -13.91 22.39
CA GLY A 80 11.64 -14.61 22.49
C GLY A 80 12.72 -14.00 21.60
N ARG A 81 12.74 -12.66 21.46
CA ARG A 81 13.74 -11.92 20.70
C ARG A 81 14.57 -11.03 21.63
N GLU A 82 15.83 -10.82 21.27
CA GLU A 82 16.72 -9.84 21.91
C GLU A 82 17.11 -8.75 20.89
N LEU A 83 17.42 -7.56 21.38
CA LEU A 83 17.85 -6.40 20.58
C LEU A 83 19.31 -6.52 20.13
#